data_AF-A0A975CWQ4-F1
#
_entry.id   AF-A0A975CWQ4-F1
#
_cell.length_a   1.000
_cell.length_b   1.000
_cell.length_c   1.000
_cell.angle_alpha   90.00
_cell.angle_beta   90.00
_cell.angle_gamma   90.00
#
_symmetry.space_group_name_H-M   'P 1'
#
loop_
_entity.id
_entity.type
_entity.pdbx_description
1 polymer ?
#
loop_
_entity_poly.entity_id
_entity_poly.type
_entity_poly.pdbx_seq_one_letter_code
_entity_poly.pdbx_strand_id
1 'polypeptide(L)' 'MGKARGLLNHLTVIFGIMFLVFLVLDQFNPMMNFVDNGISRCLLAAFCICGISRSILCWRNNER' A
#
# COMPACT_ATOMS: atom_id res chain seq x y z
N MET A 1 -15.61 5.72 -17.11
CA MET A 1 -14.19 5.48 -16.77
C MET A 1 -14.11 4.96 -15.34
N GLY A 2 -13.47 3.79 -15.15
CA GLY A 2 -13.83 2.81 -14.11
C GLY A 2 -13.64 3.24 -12.66
N LYS A 3 -14.74 3.24 -11.88
CA LYS A 3 -14.76 3.47 -10.43
C LYS A 3 -13.73 2.62 -9.67
N ALA A 4 -13.52 1.37 -10.09
CA ALA A 4 -12.50 0.48 -9.52
C ALA A 4 -11.06 1.03 -9.62
N ARG A 5 -10.72 1.75 -10.69
CA ARG A 5 -9.40 2.34 -10.89
C ARG A 5 -9.17 3.55 -9.98
N GLY A 6 -10.20 4.37 -9.78
CA GLY A 6 -10.17 5.46 -8.79
C GLY A 6 -9.98 4.91 -7.38
N LEU A 7 -10.75 3.87 -7.04
CA LEU A 7 -10.66 3.20 -5.73
C LEU A 7 -9.26 2.61 -5.48
N LEU A 8 -8.70 1.88 -6.46
CA LEU A 8 -7.35 1.30 -6.35
C LEU A 8 -6.28 2.36 -6.13
N ASN A 9 -6.34 3.50 -6.84
CA ASN A 9 -5.40 4.60 -6.62
C ASN A 9 -5.48 5.16 -5.20
N HIS A 10 -6.70 5.38 -4.68
CA HIS A 10 -6.88 5.87 -3.31
C HIS A 10 -6.40 4.84 -2.28
N LEU A 11 -6.71 3.56 -2.46
CA LEU A 11 -6.27 2.49 -1.56
C LEU A 11 -4.74 2.37 -1.52
N THR A 12 -4.05 2.43 -2.66
CA THR A 12 -2.58 2.42 -2.69
C THR A 12 -2.00 3.59 -1.90
N VAL A 13 -2.55 4.80 -2.03
CA VAL A 13 -2.05 5.97 -1.30
C VAL A 13 -2.29 5.83 0.21
N ILE A 14 -3.49 5.39 0.61
CA ILE A 14 -3.84 5.17 2.02
C ILE A 14 -2.91 4.15 2.66
N PHE A 15 -2.71 3.00 2.01
CA PHE A 15 -1.79 1.97 2.49
C PHE A 15 -0.35 2.46 2.56
N GLY A 16 0.11 3.26 1.59
CA GLY A 16 1.45 3.85 1.61
C GLY A 16 1.65 4.80 2.80
N ILE A 17 0.67 5.65 3.11
CA ILE A 17 0.72 6.55 4.27
C ILE A 17 0.66 5.75 5.58
N MET A 18 -0.18 4.71 5.67
CA MET A 18 -0.24 3.83 6.84
C MET A 18 1.11 3.18 7.14
N PHE A 19 1.79 2.63 6.13
CA PHE A 19 3.11 2.01 6.32
C PHE A 19 4.17 3.02 6.74
N LEU A 20 4.11 4.25 6.21
CA LEU A 20 5.01 5.32 6.63
C LEU A 20 4.79 5.66 8.11
N VAL A 21 3.53 5.77 8.56
CA VAL A 21 3.21 5.98 9.98
C VAL A 21 3.69 4.81 10.83
N PHE A 22 3.47 3.57 10.40
CA PHE A 22 3.97 2.39 11.13
C PHE A 22 5.48 2.38 11.24
N LEU A 23 6.21 2.76 10.19
CA LEU A 23 7.67 2.87 10.21
C LEU A 23 8.15 3.91 11.23
N VAL A 24 7.51 5.08 11.25
CA VAL A 24 7.84 6.15 12.21
C VAL A 24 7.53 5.70 13.64
N LEU A 25 6.36 5.10 13.87
CA LEU A 25 5.98 4.60 15.20
C LEU A 25 6.92 3.48 15.69
N ASP A 26 7.37 2.61 14.79
CA ASP A 26 8.31 1.53 15.11
C ASP A 26 9.68 2.11 15.53
N GLN A 27 10.11 3.22 14.91
CA GLN A 27 11.33 3.92 15.33
C GLN A 27 11.23 4.55 16.73
N PHE A 28 10.06 5.11 17.08
CA PHE A 28 9.84 5.70 18.41
C PHE A 28 9.49 4.67 19.49
N ASN A 29 8.92 3.52 19.12
CA ASN A 29 8.56 2.46 20.05
C ASN A 29 8.78 1.06 19.45
N PRO A 30 10.05 0.62 19.32
CA PRO A 30 10.40 -0.65 18.68
C PRO A 30 9.90 -1.88 19.43
N MET A 31 9.42 -1.73 20.66
CA MET A 31 8.91 -2.84 21.47
C MET A 31 7.58 -3.41 20.93
N MET A 32 6.79 -2.63 20.17
CA MET A 32 5.49 -3.08 19.65
C MET A 32 5.56 -3.82 18.31
N ASN A 33 6.72 -3.88 17.63
CA ASN A 33 6.92 -4.58 16.35
C ASN A 33 5.81 -4.30 15.32
N PHE A 34 5.43 -3.03 15.16
CA PHE A 34 4.31 -2.67 14.29
C PHE A 34 4.54 -3.13 12.86
N VAL A 35 5.80 -3.08 12.39
CA VAL A 35 6.19 -3.53 11.06
C VAL A 35 6.27 -5.06 10.97
N ASP A 36 6.79 -5.73 11.99
CA ASP A 36 7.06 -7.19 11.96
C ASP A 36 5.93 -8.08 12.51
N ASN A 37 4.79 -7.48 12.85
CA ASN A 37 3.59 -8.23 13.24
C ASN A 37 2.93 -8.93 12.04
N GLY A 38 2.30 -10.09 12.28
CA GLY A 38 1.62 -10.88 11.23
C GLY A 38 0.55 -10.10 10.45
N ILE A 39 -0.13 -9.16 11.10
CA ILE A 39 -1.12 -8.27 10.48
C ILE A 39 -0.45 -7.28 9.52
N SER A 40 0.68 -6.71 9.92
CA SER A 40 1.45 -5.77 9.09
C SER A 40 2.03 -6.47 7.86
N ARG A 41 2.55 -7.70 7.99
CA ARG A 41 3.00 -8.50 6.84
C ARG A 41 1.87 -8.75 5.83
N CYS A 42 0.64 -9.02 6.31
CA CYS A 42 -0.54 -9.16 5.46
C CYS A 42 -0.92 -7.84 4.76
N LEU A 43 -0.90 -6.73 5.50
CA LEU A 43 -1.13 -5.39 4.94
C LEU A 43 -0.09 -5.01 3.88
N LEU A 44 1.17 -5.42 4.08
CA LEU A 44 2.28 -5.13 3.16
C LEU A 44 2.07 -5.87 1.84
N ALA A 45 1.63 -7.13 1.92
CA ALA A 45 1.25 -7.90 0.74
C ALA A 45 0.09 -7.23 -0.01
N ALA A 46 -0.95 -6.76 0.70
CA ALA A 46 -2.07 -6.04 0.10
C ALA A 46 -1.63 -4.72 -0.58
N PHE A 47 -0.72 -3.97 0.04
CA PHE A 47 -0.12 -2.76 -0.53
C PHE A 47 0.65 -3.07 -1.82
N CYS A 48 1.52 -4.10 -1.80
CA CYS A 48 2.27 -4.54 -2.97
C CYS A 48 1.34 -4.96 -4.13
N ILE A 49 0.30 -5.76 -3.86
CA ILE A 49 -0.67 -6.17 -4.88
C ILE A 49 -1.40 -4.97 -5.48
N CYS A 50 -1.83 -4.01 -4.64
CA CYS A 50 -2.47 -2.78 -5.12
C CYS A 50 -1.51 -1.93 -5.97
N GLY A 51 -0.24 -1.79 -5.55
CA GLY A 51 0.78 -1.04 -6.28
C GLY A 51 1.10 -1.65 -7.65
N ILE A 52 1.28 -2.98 -7.71
CA ILE A 52 1.53 -3.71 -8.97
C ILE A 52 0.33 -3.57 -9.90
N SER A 53 -0.88 -3.79 -9.39
CA SER A 53 -2.12 -3.67 -10.17
C SER A 53 -2.29 -2.27 -10.76
N ARG A 54 -2.01 -1.23 -9.97
CA ARG A 54 -2.00 0.16 -10.42
C ARG A 54 -0.94 0.39 -11.50
N SER A 55 0.28 -0.11 -11.32
CA SER A 55 1.38 0.06 -12.26
C SER A 55 1.05 -0.55 -13.63
N ILE A 56 0.58 -1.81 -13.65
CA ILE A 56 0.13 -2.50 -14.86
C ILE A 56 -1.02 -1.74 -15.54
N LEU A 57 -1.98 -1.27 -14.74
CA LEU A 57 -3.14 -0.54 -15.25
C LEU A 57 -2.75 0.82 -15.83
N CYS A 58 -1.77 1.50 -15.24
CA CYS A 58 -1.20 2.75 -15.73
C CYS A 58 -0.45 2.52 -17.05
N TRP A 59 0.42 1.52 -17.09
CA TRP A 59 1.21 1.14 -18.27
C TRP A 59 0.31 0.80 -19.47
N ARG A 60 -0.69 -0.06 -19.28
CA ARG A 60 -1.68 -0.40 -20.32
C ARG A 60 -2.46 0.81 -20.86
N ASN A 61 -2.58 1.86 -20.04
CA ASN A 61 -3.30 3.07 -20.41
C ASN A 61 -2.42 4.14 -21.07
N ASN A 62 -1.10 3.98 -20.99
CA ASN A 62 -0.11 4.83 -21.64
C ASN A 62 0.22 4.33 -23.05
N GLU A 63 0.03 3.03 -23.30
CA GLU A 63 0.20 2.39 -24.61
C GLU A 63 -1.05 2.45 -25.50
N ARG A 64 -2.15 3.02 -24.99
CA ARG A 64 -3.37 3.35 -25.74
C ARG A 64 -3.54 4.86 -25.85
#